data_AF-A0A354D5D8-F1
#
_entry.id   AF-A0A354D5D8-F1
#
_cell.length_a   1.000
_cell.length_b   1.000
_cell.length_c   1.000
_cell.angle_alpha   90.00
_cell.angle_beta   90.00
_cell.angle_gamma   90.00
#
_symmetry.space_group_name_H-M   'P 1'
#
loop_
_entity.id
_entity.type
_entity.pdbx_description
1 polymer ?
#
loop_
_entity_poly.entity_id
_entity_poly.type
_entity_poly.pdbx_seq_one_letter_code
_entity_poly.pdbx_strand_id
1 'polypeptide(L)'
;MKLYEKIFARLNELHMSQTELSRRTGIATSTISDWRKKQINPQADKLAAICKALDMSLVDLLCDEGSPVQVTSTDYFIDEDHMLELFRKSDVEGKRGIIRYLELLEICKEINETSHTKKQRRNISVIQDVDGNNIVVINDIRFKGKRSIHWKEVRAYLKEYIGDFYKVASTGDVIYIGSDLPSEYSGSVYTKKLNGAVAKAKANAAQGLPEMIEISTGRFFRENNEEKHNWNAKNGWYRYNSYFALPVYDDNENIERYNVFHASLLIRHASDGKMYLYDIIDIKKETSTPLEP
;
A
#
# COMPACT_ATOMS: atom_id res chain seq x y z
N MET A 1 -7.08 3.01 41.19
CA MET A 1 -7.37 1.91 42.15
C MET A 1 -6.34 0.81 41.93
N LYS A 2 -5.76 0.21 42.99
CA LYS A 2 -4.72 -0.81 42.77
C LYS A 2 -5.30 -2.05 42.10
N LEU A 3 -4.50 -2.74 41.30
CA LEU A 3 -4.93 -3.88 40.48
C LEU A 3 -5.63 -4.99 41.29
N TYR A 4 -5.08 -5.38 42.45
CA TYR A 4 -5.76 -6.38 43.29
C TYR A 4 -7.14 -5.91 43.78
N GLU A 5 -7.32 -4.61 44.04
CA GLU A 5 -8.59 -4.04 44.50
C GLU A 5 -9.67 -4.13 43.40
N LYS A 6 -9.29 -3.92 42.13
CA LYS A 6 -10.18 -4.09 40.97
C LYS A 6 -10.67 -5.52 40.83
N ILE A 7 -9.78 -6.49 41.01
CA ILE A 7 -10.12 -7.92 40.96
C ILE A 7 -11.17 -8.24 42.04
N PHE A 8 -10.97 -7.78 43.28
CA PHE A 8 -11.91 -8.05 44.37
C PHE A 8 -13.21 -7.27 44.27
N ALA A 9 -13.19 -6.05 43.75
CA ALA A 9 -14.40 -5.28 43.45
C ALA A 9 -15.27 -6.02 42.42
N ARG A 10 -14.66 -6.49 41.32
CA ARG A 10 -15.37 -7.24 40.29
C ARG A 10 -15.90 -8.58 40.79
N LEU A 11 -15.16 -9.29 41.64
CA LEU A 11 -15.66 -10.51 42.27
C LEU A 11 -16.94 -10.27 43.08
N ASN A 12 -17.04 -9.14 43.79
CA ASN A 12 -18.24 -8.79 44.53
C ASN A 12 -19.42 -8.47 43.59
N GLU A 13 -19.17 -7.74 42.51
CA GLU A 13 -20.18 -7.44 41.47
C GLU A 13 -20.72 -8.71 40.81
N LEU A 14 -19.85 -9.67 40.51
CA LEU A 14 -20.23 -10.95 39.91
C LEU A 14 -20.74 -11.97 40.92
N HIS A 15 -20.84 -11.60 42.20
CA HIS A 15 -21.19 -12.49 43.32
C HIS A 15 -20.36 -13.80 43.32
N MET A 16 -19.08 -13.70 42.93
CA MET A 16 -18.19 -14.83 42.73
C MET A 16 -17.25 -14.99 43.93
N SER A 17 -17.15 -16.22 44.46
CA SER A 17 -16.22 -16.53 45.55
C SER A 17 -14.77 -16.68 45.08
N GLN A 18 -13.80 -16.49 45.99
CA GLN A 18 -12.38 -16.70 45.69
C GLN A 18 -12.08 -18.15 45.26
N THR A 19 -12.81 -19.12 45.82
CA THR A 19 -12.70 -20.54 45.45
C THR A 19 -13.14 -20.76 44.00
N GLU A 20 -14.18 -20.06 43.56
CA GLU A 20 -14.64 -20.13 42.16
C GLU A 20 -13.65 -19.45 41.20
N LEU A 21 -13.04 -18.32 41.59
CA LEU A 21 -11.98 -17.69 40.81
C LEU A 21 -10.76 -18.61 40.70
N SER A 22 -10.38 -19.29 41.80
CA SER A 22 -9.29 -20.27 41.81
C SER A 22 -9.55 -21.39 40.80
N ARG A 23 -10.77 -21.94 40.80
CA ARG A 23 -11.18 -23.00 39.86
C ARG A 23 -11.09 -22.55 38.40
N ARG A 24 -11.50 -21.32 38.09
CA ARG A 24 -11.51 -20.79 36.72
C ARG A 24 -10.13 -20.38 36.19
N THR A 25 -9.26 -19.90 37.08
CA THR A 25 -7.93 -19.40 36.70
C THR A 25 -6.82 -20.45 36.86
N GLY A 26 -7.07 -21.52 37.62
CA GLY A 26 -6.04 -22.49 38.03
C GLY A 26 -5.08 -21.96 39.10
N ILE A 27 -5.32 -20.76 39.65
CA ILE A 27 -4.46 -20.13 40.64
C ILE A 27 -4.91 -20.58 42.03
N ALA A 28 -4.00 -21.05 42.87
CA ALA A 28 -4.34 -21.53 44.21
C ALA A 28 -5.09 -20.47 45.04
N THR A 29 -6.16 -20.87 45.72
CA THR A 29 -6.99 -19.98 46.57
C THR A 29 -6.16 -19.27 47.65
N SER A 30 -5.10 -19.90 48.16
CA SER A 30 -4.15 -19.28 49.09
C SER A 30 -3.43 -18.07 48.47
N THR A 31 -2.99 -18.20 47.22
CA THR A 31 -2.33 -17.12 46.47
C THR A 31 -3.28 -15.95 46.20
N ILE A 32 -4.54 -16.25 45.86
CA ILE A 32 -5.57 -15.22 45.68
C ILE A 32 -5.84 -14.49 47.01
N SER A 33 -5.95 -15.23 48.12
CA SER A 33 -6.13 -14.64 49.46
C SER A 33 -4.97 -13.73 49.85
N ASP A 34 -3.75 -14.13 49.50
CA ASP A 34 -2.53 -13.37 49.76
C ASP A 34 -2.50 -12.02 49.05
N TRP A 35 -3.04 -11.89 47.83
CA TRP A 35 -3.14 -10.60 47.13
C TRP A 35 -3.96 -9.58 47.94
N ARG A 36 -5.04 -10.02 48.58
CA ARG A 36 -5.88 -9.16 49.43
C ARG A 36 -5.19 -8.83 50.76
N LYS A 37 -4.60 -9.82 51.42
CA LYS A 37 -4.00 -9.67 52.75
C LYS A 37 -2.70 -8.87 52.72
N LYS A 38 -1.85 -9.13 51.72
CA LYS A 38 -0.52 -8.53 51.58
C LYS A 38 -0.52 -7.33 50.64
N GLN A 39 -1.67 -6.99 50.04
CA GLN A 39 -1.82 -5.90 49.06
C GLN A 39 -0.86 -6.04 47.87
N ILE A 40 -0.67 -7.28 47.40
CA ILE A 40 0.25 -7.63 46.32
C ILE A 40 -0.55 -7.80 45.03
N ASN A 41 -0.04 -7.23 43.94
CA ASN A 41 -0.61 -7.42 42.62
C ASN A 41 -0.27 -8.79 42.04
N PRO A 42 -1.20 -9.44 41.30
CA PRO A 42 -0.87 -10.64 40.55
C PRO A 42 0.23 -10.37 39.52
N GLN A 43 1.04 -11.40 39.25
CA GLN A 43 2.06 -11.35 38.21
C GLN A 43 1.44 -11.31 36.80
N ALA A 44 2.16 -10.75 35.84
CA ALA A 44 1.67 -10.49 34.49
C ALA A 44 1.16 -11.74 33.75
N ASP A 45 1.82 -12.88 33.95
CA ASP A 45 1.45 -14.19 33.39
C ASP A 45 0.06 -14.68 33.83
N LYS A 46 -0.43 -14.19 34.97
CA LYS A 46 -1.73 -14.56 35.54
C LYS A 46 -2.87 -13.65 35.08
N LEU A 47 -2.57 -12.50 34.49
CA LEU A 47 -3.57 -11.49 34.17
C LEU A 47 -4.55 -11.94 33.09
N ALA A 48 -4.07 -12.62 32.04
CA ALA A 48 -4.93 -13.11 30.97
C ALA A 48 -5.97 -14.13 31.48
N ALA A 49 -5.55 -15.03 32.36
CA ALA A 49 -6.44 -16.02 32.98
C ALA A 49 -7.48 -15.34 33.88
N ILE A 50 -7.07 -14.33 34.66
CA ILE A 50 -7.97 -13.54 35.52
C ILE A 50 -8.98 -12.75 34.69
N CYS A 51 -8.54 -12.08 33.63
CA CYS A 51 -9.40 -11.32 32.70
C CYS A 51 -10.49 -12.22 32.12
N LYS A 52 -10.10 -13.40 31.63
CA LYS A 52 -11.04 -14.40 31.09
C LYS A 52 -12.01 -14.92 32.15
N ALA A 53 -11.57 -15.12 33.39
CA ALA A 53 -12.42 -15.65 34.46
C ALA A 53 -13.45 -14.63 34.97
N LEU A 54 -13.12 -13.33 34.90
CA LEU A 54 -13.93 -12.21 35.37
C LEU A 54 -14.72 -11.51 34.25
N ASP A 55 -14.60 -11.98 33.01
CA ASP A 55 -15.18 -11.36 31.82
C ASP A 55 -14.85 -9.85 31.75
N MET A 56 -13.56 -9.55 31.87
CA MET A 56 -13.00 -8.19 31.79
C MET A 56 -11.90 -8.14 30.75
N SER A 57 -11.74 -7.00 30.09
CA SER A 57 -10.56 -6.78 29.26
C SER A 57 -9.34 -6.46 30.15
N LEU A 58 -8.14 -6.74 29.63
CA LEU A 58 -6.90 -6.38 30.30
C LEU A 58 -6.77 -4.85 30.49
N VAL A 59 -7.41 -4.09 29.59
CA VAL A 59 -7.45 -2.62 29.64
C VAL A 59 -8.31 -2.16 30.81
N ASP A 60 -9.51 -2.70 31.00
CA ASP A 60 -10.38 -2.36 32.15
C ASP A 60 -9.71 -2.71 33.48
N LEU A 61 -8.94 -3.80 33.48
CA LEU A 61 -8.25 -4.28 34.66
C LEU A 61 -7.02 -3.42 35.02
N LEU A 62 -6.27 -2.92 34.03
CA LEU A 62 -5.02 -2.18 34.24
C LEU A 62 -5.17 -0.65 34.22
N CYS A 63 -6.14 -0.10 33.50
CA CYS A 63 -6.30 1.34 33.33
C CYS A 63 -7.19 1.93 34.43
N ASP A 64 -6.72 2.99 35.09
CA ASP A 64 -7.57 3.80 35.96
C ASP A 64 -8.36 4.80 35.10
N GLU A 65 -9.69 4.85 35.33
CA GLU A 65 -10.61 5.87 34.83
C GLU A 65 -10.09 7.26 35.22
N GLY A 66 -9.24 7.86 34.37
CA GLY A 66 -8.70 9.20 34.62
C GLY A 66 -7.32 9.54 34.06
N SER A 67 -6.55 8.60 33.49
CA SER A 67 -5.29 8.94 32.80
C SER A 67 -5.49 9.08 31.29
N PRO A 68 -5.16 10.23 30.66
CA PRO A 68 -5.32 10.41 29.23
C PRO A 68 -4.25 9.59 28.51
N VAL A 69 -4.68 8.46 27.92
CA VAL A 69 -3.81 7.60 27.13
C VAL A 69 -3.64 8.22 25.75
N GLN A 70 -2.39 8.51 25.39
CA GLN A 70 -2.00 8.92 24.05
C GLN A 70 -2.36 7.83 23.04
N VAL A 71 -3.02 8.29 21.99
CA VAL A 71 -3.63 7.48 20.93
C VAL A 71 -2.55 6.71 20.16
N THR A 72 -2.56 5.39 20.31
CA THR A 72 -1.98 4.46 19.33
C THR A 72 -3.05 3.46 18.90
N SER A 73 -3.55 3.68 17.68
CA SER A 73 -4.28 2.73 16.83
C SER A 73 -5.27 1.79 17.54
N THR A 74 -6.43 2.32 17.92
CA THR A 74 -7.57 1.51 18.38
C THR A 74 -8.36 1.02 17.17
N ASP A 75 -8.39 -0.29 16.95
CA ASP A 75 -9.55 -0.95 16.34
C ASP A 75 -10.76 -0.59 17.20
N TYR A 76 -11.56 0.37 16.74
CA TYR A 76 -12.90 0.58 17.29
C TYR A 76 -13.68 -0.72 17.01
N PHE A 77 -13.81 -1.58 18.01
CA PHE A 77 -14.97 -2.47 18.07
C PHE A 77 -16.18 -1.56 18.23
N ILE A 78 -16.71 -1.10 17.10
CA ILE A 78 -18.02 -0.49 17.06
C ILE A 78 -18.98 -1.63 17.37
N ASP A 79 -19.47 -1.66 18.60
CA ASP A 79 -20.56 -2.56 18.99
C ASP A 79 -21.73 -2.36 18.02
N GLU A 80 -22.18 -3.46 17.39
CA GLU A 80 -23.24 -3.44 16.39
C GLU A 80 -24.50 -2.78 16.96
N ASP A 81 -24.76 -3.01 18.24
CA ASP A 81 -25.88 -2.44 18.99
C ASP A 81 -25.80 -0.91 19.06
N HIS A 82 -24.60 -0.33 19.18
CA HIS A 82 -24.42 1.13 19.23
C HIS A 82 -24.71 1.78 17.86
N MET A 83 -24.28 1.16 16.75
CA MET A 83 -24.58 1.65 15.40
C MET A 83 -26.07 1.56 15.09
N LEU A 84 -26.70 0.44 15.47
CA LEU A 84 -28.14 0.26 15.32
C LEU A 84 -28.92 1.30 16.12
N GLU A 85 -28.46 1.62 17.34
CA GLU A 85 -29.08 2.66 18.16
C GLU A 85 -28.96 4.06 17.55
N LEU A 86 -27.76 4.43 17.06
CA LEU A 86 -27.53 5.70 16.36
C LEU A 86 -28.39 5.81 15.10
N PHE A 87 -28.49 4.72 14.33
CA PHE A 87 -29.35 4.66 13.16
C PHE A 87 -30.82 4.82 13.54
N ARG A 88 -31.31 4.12 14.57
CA ARG A 88 -32.71 4.19 15.02
C ARG A 88 -33.10 5.60 15.48
N LYS A 89 -32.22 6.27 16.23
CA LYS A 89 -32.42 7.62 16.77
C LYS A 89 -32.32 8.73 15.72
N SER A 90 -31.72 8.45 14.56
CA SER A 90 -31.58 9.41 13.47
C SER A 90 -32.90 9.65 12.71
N ASP A 91 -33.06 10.86 12.19
CA ASP A 91 -34.14 11.22 11.28
C ASP A 91 -33.91 10.62 9.87
N VAL A 92 -34.83 10.86 8.94
CA VAL A 92 -34.78 10.25 7.60
C VAL A 92 -33.52 10.65 6.84
N GLU A 93 -33.09 11.90 6.97
CA GLU A 93 -31.88 12.41 6.31
C GLU A 93 -30.61 11.85 6.95
N GLY A 94 -30.54 11.80 8.28
CA GLY A 94 -29.42 11.18 9.00
C GLY A 94 -29.28 9.69 8.67
N LYS A 95 -30.38 8.94 8.65
CA LYS A 95 -30.40 7.53 8.23
C LYS A 95 -29.87 7.36 6.81
N ARG A 96 -30.32 8.21 5.87
CA ARG A 96 -29.85 8.21 4.48
C ARG A 96 -28.35 8.53 4.39
N GLY A 97 -27.86 9.46 5.20
CA GLY A 97 -26.44 9.80 5.28
C GLY A 97 -25.57 8.64 5.76
N ILE A 98 -26.01 7.93 6.80
CA ILE A 98 -25.31 6.75 7.34
C ILE A 98 -25.23 5.64 6.30
N ILE A 99 -26.35 5.32 5.63
CA ILE A 99 -26.38 4.31 4.57
C ILE A 99 -25.43 4.68 3.43
N ARG A 100 -25.48 5.92 2.94
CA ARG A 100 -24.58 6.39 1.88
C ARG A 100 -23.12 6.26 2.26
N TYR A 101 -22.77 6.56 3.51
CA TYR A 101 -21.39 6.42 3.97
C TYR A 101 -20.93 4.96 3.97
N LEU A 102 -21.77 4.03 4.42
CA LEU A 102 -21.48 2.60 4.39
C LEU A 102 -21.36 2.07 2.95
N GLU A 103 -22.28 2.46 2.06
CA GLU A 103 -22.20 2.14 0.63
C GLU A 103 -20.89 2.64 0.00
N LEU A 104 -20.47 3.85 0.37
CA LEU A 104 -19.23 4.45 -0.14
C LEU A 104 -17.99 3.71 0.38
N LEU A 105 -18.00 3.27 1.64
CA LEU A 105 -16.94 2.43 2.21
C LEU A 105 -16.84 1.08 1.50
N GLU A 106 -17.96 0.45 1.16
CA GLU A 106 -17.98 -0.83 0.45
C GLU A 106 -17.41 -0.67 -0.96
N ILE A 107 -17.84 0.36 -1.70
CA ILE A 107 -17.27 0.72 -3.00
C ILE A 107 -15.75 0.96 -2.88
N CYS A 108 -15.29 1.68 -1.86
CA CYS A 108 -13.87 1.90 -1.64
C CYS A 108 -13.09 0.60 -1.38
N LYS A 109 -13.66 -0.36 -0.64
CA LYS A 109 -13.05 -1.68 -0.42
C LYS A 109 -12.97 -2.47 -1.72
N GLU A 110 -14.07 -2.55 -2.47
CA GLU A 110 -14.10 -3.24 -3.77
C GLU A 110 -13.07 -2.67 -4.75
N ILE A 111 -12.92 -1.33 -4.80
CA ILE A 111 -11.89 -0.65 -5.61
C ILE A 111 -10.48 -1.05 -5.14
N ASN A 112 -10.27 -1.12 -3.83
CA ASN A 112 -8.95 -1.45 -3.28
C ASN A 112 -8.58 -2.93 -3.52
N GLU A 113 -9.54 -3.84 -3.37
CA GLU A 113 -9.36 -5.28 -3.66
C GLU A 113 -9.15 -5.53 -5.17
N THR A 114 -9.89 -4.85 -6.05
CA THR A 114 -9.66 -4.91 -7.49
C THR A 114 -8.30 -4.34 -7.88
N SER A 115 -7.81 -3.31 -7.18
CA SER A 115 -6.46 -2.78 -7.37
C SER A 115 -5.38 -3.77 -6.91
N HIS A 116 -5.59 -4.44 -5.78
CA HIS A 116 -4.67 -5.46 -5.26
C HIS A 116 -4.60 -6.71 -6.15
N THR A 117 -5.74 -7.15 -6.68
CA THR A 117 -5.80 -8.26 -7.65
C THR A 117 -5.22 -7.87 -9.03
N LYS A 118 -5.39 -6.62 -9.48
CA LYS A 118 -4.66 -6.07 -10.65
C LYS A 118 -3.14 -6.05 -10.43
N LYS A 119 -2.66 -5.79 -9.21
CA LYS A 119 -1.22 -5.82 -8.87
C LYS A 119 -0.66 -7.26 -8.89
N GLN A 120 -1.38 -8.24 -8.34
CA GLN A 120 -0.96 -9.66 -8.38
C GLN A 120 -0.97 -10.28 -9.78
N ARG A 121 -1.88 -9.88 -10.67
CA ARG A 121 -1.97 -10.44 -12.03
C ARG A 121 -0.77 -10.12 -12.94
N ARG A 122 0.02 -9.09 -12.63
CA ARG A 122 1.10 -8.63 -13.52
C ARG A 122 2.44 -9.34 -13.29
N ASN A 123 2.55 -10.18 -12.25
CA ASN A 123 3.77 -10.89 -11.87
C ASN A 123 5.02 -9.98 -11.85
N ILE A 124 4.91 -8.90 -11.07
CA ILE A 124 5.96 -7.89 -10.90
C ILE A 124 6.47 -7.94 -9.47
N SER A 125 7.78 -7.92 -9.29
CA SER A 125 8.43 -7.77 -7.98
C SER A 125 9.33 -6.54 -7.97
N VAL A 126 9.61 -6.02 -6.78
CA VAL A 126 10.63 -4.99 -6.57
C VAL A 126 11.74 -5.62 -5.75
N ILE A 127 12.96 -5.61 -6.28
CA ILE A 127 14.17 -6.09 -5.60
C ILE A 127 15.13 -4.93 -5.35
N GLN A 128 16.16 -5.16 -4.55
CA GLN A 128 17.26 -4.21 -4.37
C GLN A 128 18.56 -4.80 -4.92
N ASP A 129 19.34 -3.99 -5.63
CA ASP A 129 20.70 -4.36 -6.01
C ASP A 129 21.66 -4.25 -4.82
N VAL A 130 22.93 -4.58 -5.06
CA VAL A 130 24.01 -4.54 -4.05
C VAL A 130 24.27 -3.13 -3.50
N ASP A 131 23.91 -2.10 -4.25
CA ASP A 131 24.09 -0.69 -3.88
C ASP A 131 22.82 -0.11 -3.20
N GLY A 132 21.78 -0.94 -3.03
CA GLY A 132 20.50 -0.56 -2.43
C GLY A 132 19.53 0.14 -3.39
N ASN A 133 19.80 0.15 -4.69
CA ASN A 133 18.85 0.71 -5.67
C ASN A 133 17.71 -0.28 -5.91
N ASN A 134 16.48 0.22 -5.85
CA ASN A 134 15.30 -0.56 -6.17
C ASN A 134 15.24 -0.82 -7.69
N ILE A 135 14.89 -2.06 -8.08
CA ILE A 135 14.70 -2.48 -9.47
C ILE A 135 13.35 -3.19 -9.58
N VAL A 136 12.52 -2.77 -10.55
CA VAL A 136 11.25 -3.43 -10.88
C VAL A 136 11.52 -4.63 -11.79
N VAL A 137 11.29 -5.85 -11.31
CA VAL A 137 11.42 -7.08 -12.11
C VAL A 137 10.07 -7.45 -12.70
N ILE A 138 10.00 -7.53 -14.02
CA ILE A 138 8.78 -7.91 -14.75
C ILE A 138 8.95 -9.36 -15.21
N ASN A 139 8.42 -10.31 -14.43
CA ASN A 139 8.69 -11.74 -14.63
C ASN A 139 8.01 -12.31 -15.88
N ASP A 140 6.82 -11.79 -16.22
CA ASP A 140 6.08 -12.21 -17.41
C ASP A 140 5.98 -11.05 -18.40
N ILE A 141 6.75 -11.14 -19.49
CA ILE A 141 6.68 -10.13 -20.55
C ILE A 141 5.55 -10.40 -21.54
N ARG A 142 4.63 -9.45 -21.67
CA ARG A 142 3.50 -9.52 -22.60
C ARG A 142 3.92 -9.26 -24.05
N PHE A 143 4.81 -8.31 -24.28
CA PHE A 143 5.22 -7.89 -25.62
C PHE A 143 6.51 -8.64 -26.02
N LYS A 144 6.35 -9.90 -26.45
CA LYS A 144 7.48 -10.83 -26.71
C LYS A 144 8.20 -10.61 -28.06
N GLY A 145 7.62 -9.85 -28.99
CA GLY A 145 8.10 -9.68 -30.37
C GLY A 145 9.60 -9.33 -30.47
N LYS A 146 10.38 -10.18 -31.16
CA LYS A 146 11.84 -10.00 -31.34
C LYS A 146 12.20 -8.96 -32.43
N ARG A 147 11.35 -8.77 -33.45
CA ARG A 147 11.63 -7.92 -34.63
C ARG A 147 10.81 -6.63 -34.72
N SER A 148 9.55 -6.65 -34.30
CA SER A 148 8.66 -5.49 -34.31
C SER A 148 7.69 -5.55 -33.14
N ILE A 149 7.40 -4.37 -32.56
CA ILE A 149 6.44 -4.21 -31.47
C ILE A 149 5.13 -3.68 -32.06
N HIS A 150 4.02 -4.34 -31.74
CA HIS A 150 2.68 -3.84 -32.05
C HIS A 150 2.29 -2.72 -31.07
N TRP A 151 2.76 -1.50 -31.33
CA TRP A 151 2.53 -0.34 -30.46
C TRP A 151 1.06 -0.01 -30.20
N LYS A 152 0.14 -0.45 -31.08
CA LYS A 152 -1.31 -0.36 -30.84
C LYS A 152 -1.76 -1.16 -29.63
N GLU A 153 -1.16 -2.34 -29.39
CA GLU A 153 -1.45 -3.18 -28.23
C GLU A 153 -0.88 -2.56 -26.96
N VAL A 154 0.34 -2.02 -27.01
CA VAL A 154 0.95 -1.29 -25.89
C VAL A 154 0.08 -0.09 -25.51
N ARG A 155 -0.42 0.66 -26.50
CA ARG A 155 -1.37 1.77 -26.29
C ARG A 155 -2.66 1.29 -25.64
N ALA A 156 -3.22 0.17 -26.10
CA ALA A 156 -4.46 -0.38 -25.53
C ALA A 156 -4.27 -0.77 -24.07
N TYR A 157 -3.14 -1.41 -23.75
CA TYR A 157 -2.78 -1.79 -22.39
C TYR A 157 -2.62 -0.56 -21.47
N LEU A 158 -1.93 0.48 -21.93
CA LEU A 158 -1.75 1.71 -21.15
C LEU A 158 -3.05 2.44 -20.82
N LYS A 159 -4.13 2.23 -21.58
CA LYS A 159 -5.45 2.82 -21.27
C LYS A 159 -6.03 2.30 -19.96
N GLU A 160 -5.63 1.11 -19.52
CA GLU A 160 -6.11 0.50 -18.28
C GLU A 160 -5.67 1.28 -17.02
N TYR A 161 -4.63 2.12 -17.15
CA TYR A 161 -4.09 2.96 -16.07
C TYR A 161 -4.65 4.39 -16.08
N ILE A 162 -5.47 4.78 -17.07
CA ILE A 162 -5.96 6.17 -17.16
C ILE A 162 -6.82 6.50 -15.94
N GLY A 163 -6.48 7.60 -15.26
CA GLY A 163 -7.15 8.03 -14.03
C GLY A 163 -6.47 7.56 -12.76
N ASP A 164 -5.56 6.60 -12.85
CA ASP A 164 -4.75 6.15 -11.71
C ASP A 164 -3.71 7.21 -11.33
N PHE A 165 -3.20 7.09 -10.11
CA PHE A 165 -2.08 7.89 -9.62
C PHE A 165 -1.22 7.08 -8.66
N TYR A 166 0.06 7.43 -8.61
CA TYR A 166 1.05 6.74 -7.78
C TYR A 166 1.93 7.76 -7.08
N LYS A 167 2.33 7.44 -5.84
CA LYS A 167 3.18 8.31 -5.03
C LYS A 167 4.63 7.85 -5.14
N VAL A 168 5.52 8.76 -5.52
CA VAL A 168 6.97 8.52 -5.50
C VAL A 168 7.43 8.41 -4.06
N ALA A 169 8.00 7.27 -3.66
CA ALA A 169 8.37 7.01 -2.28
C ALA A 169 9.43 8.00 -1.76
N SER A 170 10.41 8.37 -2.60
CA SER A 170 11.55 9.20 -2.17
C SER A 170 11.23 10.68 -2.02
N THR A 171 10.26 11.22 -2.78
CA THR A 171 9.93 12.66 -2.76
C THR A 171 8.53 12.94 -2.20
N GLY A 172 7.66 11.95 -2.18
CA GLY A 172 6.25 12.11 -1.84
C GLY A 172 5.38 12.72 -2.95
N ASP A 173 5.96 13.01 -4.12
CA ASP A 173 5.23 13.56 -5.26
C ASP A 173 4.16 12.57 -5.75
N VAL A 174 2.97 13.08 -6.09
CA VAL A 174 1.87 12.28 -6.65
C VAL A 174 1.86 12.45 -8.17
N ILE A 175 2.05 11.35 -8.88
CA ILE A 175 2.11 11.28 -10.34
C ILE A 175 0.82 10.65 -10.87
N TYR A 176 0.09 11.42 -11.66
CA TYR A 176 -1.18 11.02 -12.27
C TYR A 176 -0.96 10.42 -13.67
N ILE A 177 -1.83 9.50 -14.05
CA ILE A 177 -1.86 8.91 -15.38
C ILE A 177 -2.95 9.58 -16.23
N GLY A 178 -2.52 10.44 -17.14
CA GLY A 178 -3.39 11.18 -18.06
C GLY A 178 -3.85 10.36 -19.26
N SER A 179 -4.92 10.82 -19.93
CA SER A 179 -5.45 10.21 -21.15
C SER A 179 -4.54 10.40 -22.38
N ASP A 180 -3.57 11.30 -22.29
CA ASP A 180 -2.53 11.55 -23.30
C ASP A 180 -1.39 10.53 -23.26
N LEU A 181 -1.07 9.97 -22.09
CA LEU A 181 0.04 9.03 -21.91
C LEU A 181 0.05 7.89 -22.94
N PRO A 182 -1.04 7.14 -23.20
CA PRO A 182 -0.98 6.04 -24.16
C PRO A 182 -0.57 6.47 -25.56
N SER A 183 -0.97 7.67 -25.97
CA SER A 183 -0.63 8.23 -27.28
C SER A 183 0.82 8.68 -27.34
N GLU A 184 1.29 9.36 -26.30
CA GLU A 184 2.67 9.84 -26.19
C GLU A 184 3.66 8.68 -26.08
N TYR A 185 3.40 7.75 -25.16
CA TYR A 185 4.25 6.59 -24.92
C TYR A 185 4.47 5.73 -26.17
N SER A 186 3.38 5.46 -26.91
CA SER A 186 3.42 4.59 -28.09
C SER A 186 3.76 5.32 -29.40
N GLY A 187 3.64 6.65 -29.43
CA GLY A 187 3.64 7.44 -30.66
C GLY A 187 4.69 8.54 -30.73
N SER A 188 5.46 8.79 -29.66
CA SER A 188 6.45 9.85 -29.62
C SER A 188 7.57 9.65 -30.65
N VAL A 189 8.24 10.77 -31.02
CA VAL A 189 9.42 10.74 -31.90
C VAL A 189 10.51 9.84 -31.31
N TYR A 190 10.65 9.84 -29.99
CA TYR A 190 11.55 8.93 -29.29
C TYR A 190 11.17 7.47 -29.54
N THR A 191 9.90 7.10 -29.32
CA THR A 191 9.42 5.72 -29.51
C THR A 191 9.61 5.22 -30.95
N LYS A 192 9.37 6.08 -31.95
CA LYS A 192 9.56 5.72 -33.38
C LYS A 192 11.00 5.42 -33.77
N LYS A 193 11.98 5.92 -33.01
CA LYS A 193 13.41 5.68 -33.25
C LYS A 193 13.91 4.40 -32.57
N LEU A 194 13.14 3.81 -31.66
CA LEU A 194 13.55 2.61 -30.94
C LEU A 194 13.42 1.36 -31.80
N ASN A 195 14.42 0.49 -31.72
CA ASN A 195 14.45 -0.80 -32.41
C ASN A 195 14.96 -1.91 -31.49
N GLY A 196 14.70 -3.17 -31.87
CA GLY A 196 15.24 -4.36 -31.21
C GLY A 196 14.97 -4.41 -29.70
N ALA A 197 16.01 -4.71 -28.92
CA ALA A 197 15.90 -4.92 -27.48
C ALA A 197 15.37 -3.70 -26.71
N VAL A 198 15.72 -2.47 -27.13
CA VAL A 198 15.27 -1.24 -26.44
C VAL A 198 13.80 -0.95 -26.72
N ALA A 199 13.32 -1.20 -27.95
CA ALA A 199 11.89 -1.10 -28.26
C ALA A 199 11.07 -2.11 -27.44
N LYS A 200 11.57 -3.36 -27.33
CA LYS A 200 10.97 -4.39 -26.48
C LYS A 200 11.00 -4.00 -25.00
N ALA A 201 12.10 -3.40 -24.53
CA ALA A 201 12.23 -2.91 -23.17
C ALA A 201 11.18 -1.84 -22.87
N LYS A 202 11.07 -0.83 -23.74
CA LYS A 202 10.04 0.20 -23.62
C LYS A 202 8.63 -0.39 -23.65
N ALA A 203 8.33 -1.31 -24.55
CA ALA A 203 7.00 -1.90 -24.62
C ALA A 203 6.62 -2.58 -23.29
N ASN A 204 7.53 -3.35 -22.70
CA ASN A 204 7.26 -4.10 -21.47
C ASN A 204 7.38 -3.27 -20.20
N ALA A 205 8.11 -2.15 -20.20
CA ALA A 205 8.11 -1.20 -19.08
C ALA A 205 6.70 -0.68 -18.75
N ALA A 206 5.78 -0.66 -19.72
CA ALA A 206 4.37 -0.34 -19.49
C ALA A 206 3.71 -1.25 -18.44
N GLN A 207 4.17 -2.49 -18.28
CA GLN A 207 3.64 -3.43 -17.28
C GLN A 207 4.04 -3.03 -15.85
N GLY A 208 5.29 -2.59 -15.68
CA GLY A 208 5.87 -2.16 -14.40
C GLY A 208 5.62 -0.70 -14.05
N LEU A 209 4.74 -0.01 -14.77
CA LEU A 209 4.59 1.44 -14.67
C LEU A 209 4.26 1.95 -13.25
N PRO A 210 3.30 1.36 -12.51
CA PRO A 210 3.03 1.75 -11.11
C PRO A 210 4.26 1.63 -10.23
N GLU A 211 4.90 0.46 -10.24
CA GLU A 211 6.05 0.14 -9.42
C GLU A 211 7.24 1.03 -9.80
N MET A 212 7.45 1.29 -11.09
CA MET A 212 8.52 2.15 -11.60
C MET A 212 8.37 3.59 -11.11
N ILE A 213 7.13 4.11 -10.99
CA ILE A 213 6.86 5.43 -10.41
C ILE A 213 7.12 5.40 -8.90
N GLU A 214 6.57 4.41 -8.20
CA GLU A 214 6.71 4.25 -6.73
C GLU A 214 8.18 4.25 -6.30
N ILE A 215 9.04 3.53 -7.03
CA ILE A 215 10.47 3.41 -6.71
C ILE A 215 11.35 4.49 -7.33
N SER A 216 10.78 5.39 -8.13
CA SER A 216 11.58 6.35 -8.89
C SER A 216 12.34 7.30 -7.96
N THR A 217 13.53 7.71 -8.39
CA THR A 217 14.44 8.55 -7.61
C THR A 217 14.87 9.78 -8.38
N GLY A 218 15.42 10.75 -7.67
CA GLY A 218 15.75 12.07 -8.22
C GLY A 218 14.50 12.94 -8.41
N ARG A 219 14.73 14.15 -8.93
CA ARG A 219 13.71 15.13 -9.33
C ARG A 219 14.39 16.23 -10.14
N PHE A 220 14.72 15.96 -11.40
CA PHE A 220 15.49 16.89 -12.22
C PHE A 220 14.54 17.81 -12.98
N PHE A 221 14.48 19.08 -12.56
CA PHE A 221 13.68 20.09 -13.24
C PHE A 221 14.30 20.50 -14.58
N ARG A 222 13.45 20.74 -15.58
CA ARG A 222 13.79 21.40 -16.84
C ARG A 222 12.71 22.42 -17.19
N GLU A 223 13.16 23.61 -17.55
CA GLU A 223 12.28 24.65 -18.08
C GLU A 223 11.67 24.24 -19.42
N ASN A 224 10.44 24.68 -19.67
CA ASN A 224 9.75 24.39 -20.91
C ASN A 224 10.22 25.35 -22.01
N ASN A 225 11.06 24.85 -22.92
CA ASN A 225 11.62 25.64 -24.02
C ASN A 225 10.90 25.42 -25.37
N GLU A 226 9.83 24.62 -25.41
CA GLU A 226 9.11 24.29 -26.65
C GLU A 226 7.73 24.97 -26.71
N GLU A 227 7.52 25.85 -27.71
CA GLU A 227 6.29 26.63 -27.91
C GLU A 227 5.01 25.78 -27.96
N LYS A 228 5.08 24.57 -28.53
CA LYS A 228 3.95 23.63 -28.64
C LYS A 228 3.46 23.06 -27.30
N HIS A 229 4.18 23.28 -26.20
CA HIS A 229 3.82 22.79 -24.87
C HIS A 229 3.54 23.91 -23.85
N ASN A 230 3.59 25.19 -24.27
CA ASN A 230 3.43 26.35 -23.37
C ASN A 230 2.13 26.35 -22.56
N TRP A 231 1.04 25.77 -23.08
CA TRP A 231 -0.23 25.69 -22.36
C TRP A 231 -0.32 24.45 -21.43
N ASN A 232 0.30 23.33 -21.82
CA ASN A 232 0.16 22.04 -21.12
C ASN A 232 1.25 21.79 -20.05
N ALA A 233 2.45 22.35 -20.22
CA ALA A 233 3.60 22.18 -19.32
C ALA A 233 4.01 23.52 -18.69
N LYS A 234 3.00 24.32 -18.29
CA LYS A 234 3.19 25.69 -17.81
C LYS A 234 4.19 25.80 -16.65
N ASN A 235 4.24 24.78 -15.79
CA ASN A 235 5.13 24.74 -14.63
C ASN A 235 6.41 23.94 -14.88
N GLY A 236 6.70 23.62 -16.16
CA GLY A 236 7.90 22.92 -16.59
C GLY A 236 7.78 21.40 -16.56
N TRP A 237 8.94 20.76 -16.69
CA TRP A 237 9.09 19.32 -16.79
C TRP A 237 9.99 18.80 -15.67
N TYR A 238 9.69 17.60 -15.19
CA TYR A 238 10.56 16.87 -14.27
C TYR A 238 10.99 15.55 -14.88
N ARG A 239 12.18 15.10 -14.51
CA ARG A 239 12.66 13.76 -14.81
C ARG A 239 12.97 13.01 -13.53
N TYR A 240 12.49 11.77 -13.45
CA TYR A 240 12.81 10.83 -12.40
C TYR A 240 13.50 9.62 -13.02
N ASN A 241 14.48 9.08 -12.31
CA ASN A 241 15.18 7.87 -12.72
C ASN A 241 14.45 6.65 -12.14
N SER A 242 14.32 5.60 -12.94
CA SER A 242 13.77 4.33 -12.49
C SER A 242 14.49 3.18 -13.17
N TYR A 243 14.55 2.03 -12.51
CA TYR A 243 15.23 0.84 -13.01
C TYR A 243 14.26 -0.32 -13.09
N PHE A 244 14.36 -1.09 -14.18
CA PHE A 244 13.52 -2.27 -14.37
C PHE A 244 14.31 -3.39 -15.06
N ALA A 245 13.91 -4.62 -14.81
CA ALA A 245 14.55 -5.82 -15.32
C ALA A 245 13.55 -6.66 -16.12
N LEU A 246 14.00 -7.17 -17.27
CA LEU A 246 13.23 -8.07 -18.13
C LEU A 246 13.93 -9.41 -18.32
N PRO A 247 13.20 -10.54 -18.27
CA PRO A 247 13.75 -11.84 -18.55
C PRO A 247 14.16 -11.98 -20.02
N VAL A 248 15.26 -12.69 -20.21
CA VAL A 248 15.71 -13.22 -21.49
C VAL A 248 15.43 -14.71 -21.47
N TYR A 249 14.70 -15.19 -22.47
CA TYR A 249 14.38 -16.61 -22.59
C TYR A 249 15.31 -17.29 -23.58
N ASP A 250 15.71 -18.51 -23.25
CA ASP A 250 16.38 -19.44 -24.16
C ASP A 250 15.39 -19.98 -25.22
N ASP A 251 15.87 -20.89 -26.07
CA ASP A 251 15.04 -21.51 -27.11
C ASP A 251 13.97 -22.47 -26.55
N ASN A 252 14.09 -22.88 -25.28
CA ASN A 252 13.14 -23.75 -24.58
C ASN A 252 12.13 -22.95 -23.73
N GLU A 253 12.09 -21.62 -23.87
CA GLU A 253 11.30 -20.70 -23.05
C GLU A 253 11.66 -20.68 -21.55
N ASN A 254 12.84 -21.15 -21.17
CA ASN A 254 13.37 -20.99 -19.81
C ASN A 254 14.05 -19.63 -19.66
N ILE A 255 13.98 -19.05 -18.47
CA ILE A 255 14.68 -17.79 -18.17
C ILE A 255 16.19 -18.07 -18.10
N GLU A 256 16.93 -17.49 -19.03
CA GLU A 256 18.39 -17.59 -19.10
C GLU A 256 19.05 -16.56 -18.16
N ARG A 257 18.51 -15.33 -18.13
CA ARG A 257 18.99 -14.21 -17.31
C ARG A 257 17.98 -13.07 -17.31
N TYR A 258 18.20 -12.07 -16.45
CA TYR A 258 17.51 -10.77 -16.57
C TYR A 258 18.44 -9.67 -17.10
N ASN A 259 17.92 -8.88 -18.04
CA ASN A 259 18.56 -7.63 -18.46
C ASN A 259 17.97 -6.48 -17.66
N VAL A 260 18.82 -5.73 -16.96
CA VAL A 260 18.45 -4.50 -16.25
C VAL A 260 18.53 -3.31 -17.19
N PHE A 261 17.60 -2.38 -17.04
CA PHE A 261 17.49 -1.15 -17.81
C PHE A 261 17.28 0.03 -16.88
N HIS A 262 18.00 1.11 -17.15
CA HIS A 262 17.66 2.44 -16.70
C HIS A 262 16.57 3.04 -17.58
N ALA A 263 15.68 3.83 -16.99
CA ALA A 263 14.71 4.67 -17.68
C ALA A 263 14.53 6.03 -17.00
N SER A 264 14.24 7.05 -17.80
CA SER A 264 13.82 8.37 -17.33
C SER A 264 12.31 8.53 -17.49
N LEU A 265 11.60 8.68 -16.37
CA LEU A 265 10.18 9.05 -16.35
C LEU A 265 10.07 10.55 -16.63
N LEU A 266 9.45 10.93 -17.73
CA LEU A 266 9.22 12.32 -18.11
C LEU A 266 7.86 12.76 -17.55
N ILE A 267 7.89 13.72 -16.63
CA ILE A 267 6.73 14.21 -15.90
C ILE A 267 6.41 15.63 -16.33
N ARG A 268 5.17 15.85 -16.74
CA ARG A 268 4.63 17.18 -17.06
C ARG A 268 4.03 17.80 -15.81
N HIS A 269 4.44 19.00 -15.45
CA HIS A 269 3.76 19.77 -14.40
C HIS A 269 2.74 20.70 -15.04
N ALA A 270 1.48 20.31 -14.95
CA ALA A 270 0.37 20.98 -15.61
C ALA A 270 -0.06 22.25 -14.86
N SER A 271 -0.87 23.08 -15.53
CA SER A 271 -1.38 24.35 -15.02
C SER A 271 -2.34 24.21 -13.83
N ASP A 272 -2.95 23.03 -13.65
CA ASP A 272 -3.77 22.66 -12.49
C ASP A 272 -2.93 22.34 -11.24
N GLY A 273 -1.59 22.41 -11.36
CA GLY A 273 -0.65 22.11 -10.29
C GLY A 273 -0.32 20.62 -10.16
N LYS A 274 -0.94 19.73 -10.94
CA LYS A 274 -0.72 18.28 -10.88
C LYS A 274 0.42 17.83 -11.79
N MET A 275 1.06 16.75 -11.39
CA MET A 275 2.17 16.12 -12.12
C MET A 275 1.67 14.89 -12.85
N TYR A 276 1.83 14.85 -14.18
CA TYR A 276 1.36 13.77 -15.02
C TYR A 276 2.53 13.04 -15.66
N LEU A 277 2.53 11.71 -15.63
CA LEU A 277 3.47 10.92 -16.43
C LEU A 277 3.15 11.16 -17.91
N TYR A 278 4.11 11.67 -18.66
CA TYR A 278 3.95 12.03 -20.07
C TYR A 278 4.58 10.99 -21.00
N ASP A 279 5.80 10.54 -20.69
CA ASP A 279 6.48 9.47 -21.45
C ASP A 279 7.53 8.77 -20.56
N ILE A 280 7.98 7.58 -20.96
CA ILE A 280 9.19 6.94 -20.45
C ILE A 280 10.25 6.97 -21.56
N ILE A 281 11.34 7.68 -21.30
CA ILE A 281 12.37 7.99 -22.28
C ILE A 281 13.76 7.60 -21.76
N ASP A 282 14.76 7.79 -22.61
CA ASP A 282 16.18 7.55 -22.30
C ASP A 282 16.46 6.15 -21.74
N ILE A 283 15.67 5.16 -22.19
CA ILE A 283 15.84 3.75 -21.82
C ILE A 283 17.17 3.23 -22.33
N LYS A 284 17.99 2.72 -21.41
CA LYS A 284 19.32 2.17 -21.69
C LYS A 284 19.51 0.88 -20.92
N LYS A 285 20.10 -0.12 -21.58
CA LYS A 285 20.47 -1.37 -20.91
C LYS A 285 21.68 -1.11 -20.02
N GLU A 286 21.61 -1.52 -18.76
CA GLU A 286 22.78 -1.49 -17.88
C GLU A 286 23.78 -2.58 -18.31
N THR A 287 25.06 -2.24 -18.24
CA THR A 287 26.16 -3.14 -18.67
C THR A 287 26.78 -3.93 -17.51
N SER A 288 26.25 -3.76 -16.30
CA SER A 288 26.62 -4.56 -15.13
C SER A 288 26.17 -6.02 -15.27
N THR A 289 26.79 -6.89 -14.48
CA THR A 289 26.56 -8.35 -14.45
C THR A 289 25.05 -8.66 -14.42
N PRO A 290 24.56 -9.54 -15.32
CA PRO A 290 23.15 -9.92 -15.34
C PRO A 290 22.69 -10.44 -13.97
N LEU A 291 21.43 -10.20 -13.62
CA LEU A 291 20.84 -10.88 -12.47
C LEU A 291 20.63 -12.35 -12.87
N GLU A 292 21.22 -13.25 -12.09
CA GLU A 292 21.03 -14.70 -12.23
C GLU A 292 19.66 -15.08 -11.64
N PRO A 293 18.91 -15.98 -12.30
CA PRO A 293 17.56 -16.38 -11.90
C PRO A 293 17.48 -17.18 -10.59
#